data_AF-A0A1K1SRP7-F1
#
_entry.id   AF-A0A1K1SRP7-F1
#
_cell.length_a   1.000
_cell.length_b   1.000
_cell.length_c   1.000
_cell.angle_alpha   90.00
_cell.angle_beta   90.00
_cell.angle_gamma   90.00
#
_symmetry.space_group_name_H-M   'P 1'
#
loop_
_entity.id
_entity.type
_entity.pdbx_description
1 polymer ?
#
loop_
_entity_poly.entity_id
_entity_poly.type
_entity_poly.pdbx_seq_one_letter_code
_entity_poly.pdbx_strand_id
1 'polypeptide(L)' 'MRRPTPPPLPETGFDLTRDQRYHGARVVASAANDAEDCALLLAVLGLEPADGMAEPPPLPRPGLPGG' A
#
# COMPACT_ATOMS: atom_id res chain seq x y z
N MET A 1 -23.70 -26.07 28.31
CA MET A 1 -22.70 -26.26 27.24
C MET A 1 -22.00 -24.93 26.99
N ARG A 2 -20.73 -24.79 27.35
CA ARG A 2 -19.94 -23.57 27.08
C ARG A 2 -19.28 -23.75 25.72
N ARG A 3 -19.63 -22.91 24.75
CA ARG A 3 -18.97 -22.87 23.44
C ARG A 3 -17.57 -22.26 23.68
N PRO A 4 -16.46 -22.95 23.36
CA PRO A 4 -15.15 -22.33 23.45
C PRO A 4 -15.14 -21.14 22.49
N THR A 5 -14.81 -19.96 23.01
CA THR A 5 -14.55 -18.78 22.18
C THR A 5 -13.43 -19.15 21.22
N PRO A 6 -13.60 -19.02 19.89
CA PRO A 6 -12.49 -19.23 18.98
C PRO A 6 -11.35 -18.29 19.39
N PRO A 7 -10.08 -18.74 19.34
CA PRO A 7 -8.96 -17.83 19.54
C PRO A 7 -9.12 -16.64 18.57
N PRO A 8 -8.73 -15.42 18.97
CA PRO A 8 -8.68 -14.31 18.03
C PRO A 8 -7.87 -14.79 16.84
N LEU A 9 -8.47 -14.77 15.66
CA LEU A 9 -7.73 -14.96 14.42
C LEU A 9 -6.54 -13.99 14.49
N PRO A 10 -5.34 -14.39 14.05
CA PRO A 10 -4.27 -13.43 13.94
C PRO A 10 -4.83 -12.26 13.15
N GLU A 11 -4.96 -11.09 13.81
CA GLU A 11 -5.03 -9.79 13.15
C GLU A 11 -4.05 -9.93 12.01
N THR A 12 -4.50 -9.88 10.77
CA THR A 12 -3.67 -10.22 9.61
C THR A 12 -2.51 -9.24 9.58
N GLY A 13 -1.46 -9.58 10.33
CA GLY A 13 -0.35 -8.72 10.73
C GLY A 13 0.68 -8.63 9.63
N PHE A 14 0.19 -8.63 8.40
CA PHE A 14 0.98 -8.34 7.22
C PHE A 14 0.75 -6.87 6.93
N ASP A 15 1.42 -6.02 7.71
CA ASP A 15 1.65 -4.65 7.26
C ASP A 15 2.30 -4.76 5.88
N LEU A 16 1.59 -4.30 4.86
CA LEU A 16 2.07 -4.42 3.49
C LEU A 16 3.34 -3.60 3.37
N THR A 17 4.39 -4.22 2.85
CA THR A 17 5.63 -3.48 2.58
C THR A 17 5.35 -2.36 1.60
N ARG A 18 6.18 -1.31 1.60
CA ARG A 18 6.03 -0.18 0.69
C ARG A 18 5.95 -0.62 -0.79
N ASP A 19 6.76 -1.60 -1.19
CA ASP A 19 6.70 -2.19 -2.52
C ASP A 19 5.39 -2.93 -2.79
N GLN A 20 4.87 -3.69 -1.82
CA GLN A 20 3.59 -4.38 -1.96
C GLN A 20 2.42 -3.40 -2.11
N ARG A 21 2.43 -2.30 -1.34
CA ARG A 21 1.44 -1.23 -1.46
C ARG A 21 1.52 -0.53 -2.81
N TYR A 22 2.74 -0.21 -3.25
CA TYR A 22 2.98 0.39 -4.56
C TYR A 22 2.48 -0.51 -5.70
N HIS A 23 2.86 -1.79 -5.70
CA HIS A 23 2.41 -2.73 -6.71
C HIS A 23 0.90 -2.98 -6.65
N GLY A 24 0.34 -3.13 -5.45
CA GLY A 24 -1.10 -3.28 -5.24
C GLY A 24 -1.89 -2.10 -5.80
N ALA A 25 -1.50 -0.88 -5.44
CA ALA A 25 -2.16 0.34 -5.92
C ALA A 25 -2.04 0.51 -7.44
N ARG A 26 -0.88 0.20 -8.02
CA ARG A 26 -0.66 0.23 -9.49
C ARG A 26 -1.53 -0.79 -10.23
N VAL A 27 -1.68 -2.01 -9.68
CA VAL A 27 -2.52 -3.04 -10.28
C VAL A 27 -3.99 -2.65 -10.22
N VAL A 28 -4.47 -2.16 -9.07
CA VAL A 28 -5.85 -1.67 -8.92
C VAL A 28 -6.13 -0.53 -9.89
N ALA A 29 -5.24 0.46 -9.96
CA ALA A 29 -5.40 1.58 -10.89
C ALA A 29 -5.44 1.15 -12.37
N SER A 30 -4.75 0.05 -12.72
CA SER A 30 -4.78 -0.49 -14.09
C SER A 30 -6.03 -1.31 -14.42
N ALA A 31 -6.69 -1.87 -13.40
CA ALA A 31 -7.87 -2.73 -13.55
C ALA A 31 -9.19 -1.97 -13.35
N ALA A 32 -9.16 -0.84 -12.64
CA ALA A 32 -10.33 -0.03 -12.36
C ALA A 32 -10.88 0.64 -13.63
N ASN A 33 -12.20 0.78 -13.71
CA ASN A 33 -12.85 1.42 -14.86
C ASN A 33 -12.74 2.94 -14.82
N ASP A 34 -12.83 3.51 -13.61
CA ASP A 34 -12.81 4.96 -13.36
C ASP A 34 -12.16 5.26 -11.99
N ALA A 35 -11.95 6.55 -11.70
CA ALA A 35 -11.32 6.99 -10.46
C ALA A 35 -12.11 6.62 -9.19
N GLU A 36 -13.44 6.63 -9.26
CA GLU A 36 -14.31 6.26 -8.13
C GLU A 36 -14.23 4.76 -7.84
N ASP A 37 -14.25 3.94 -8.88
CA ASP A 37 -14.07 2.48 -8.79
C ASP A 37 -12.69 2.12 -8.22
N CYS A 38 -11.64 2.81 -8.67
CA CYS A 38 -10.28 2.67 -8.14
C CYS A 38 -10.23 2.97 -6.63
N ALA A 39 -10.86 4.08 -6.20
CA ALA A 39 -10.87 4.46 -4.78
C ALA A 39 -11.58 3.41 -3.90
N LEU A 40 -12.69 2.85 -4.37
CA LEU A 40 -13.41 1.78 -3.67
C LEU A 40 -12.56 0.51 -3.55
N LEU A 41 -11.92 0.09 -4.65
CA LEU A 41 -11.07 -1.11 -4.65
C LEU A 41 -9.83 -0.96 -3.76
N LEU A 42 -9.20 0.21 -3.73
CA LEU A 42 -8.09 0.52 -2.83
C LEU A 42 -8.53 0.46 -1.36
N ALA A 43 -9.69 1.05 -1.03
CA ALA A 43 -10.21 1.07 0.33
C ALA A 43 -10.50 -0.35 0.88
N VAL A 44 -10.99 -1.27 0.05
CA VAL A 44 -11.19 -2.68 0.41
C VAL A 44 -9.87 -3.37 0.77
N LEU A 45 -8.77 -2.97 0.12
CA LEU A 45 -7.44 -3.50 0.35
C LEU A 45 -6.67 -2.76 1.46
N GLY A 46 -7.25 -1.68 2.03
CA GLY A 46 -6.56 -0.81 2.98
C GLY A 46 -5.40 -0.02 2.36
N LEU A 47 -5.44 0.22 1.05
CA LEU A 47 -4.45 0.99 0.30
C LEU A 47 -4.91 2.43 0.09
N GLU A 48 -3.97 3.35 -0.05
CA GLU A 48 -4.23 4.73 -0.44
C GLU A 48 -3.77 5.00 -1.88
N PRO A 49 -4.40 5.94 -2.61
CA PRO A 49 -3.94 6.33 -3.94
C PRO A 49 -2.48 6.81 -3.96
N ALA A 50 -2.04 7.41 -2.84
CA ALA A 50 -0.67 7.86 -2.65
C ALA A 50 0.35 6.70 -2.63
N ASP A 51 -0.05 5.48 -2.26
CA ASP A 51 0.84 4.32 -2.28
C ASP A 51 1.27 3.96 -3.72
N GLY A 52 0.44 4.26 -4.72
CA GLY A 52 0.76 4.03 -6.14
C GLY A 52 1.77 5.02 -6.73
N MET A 53 2.23 5.99 -5.94
CA MET A 53 3.22 6.99 -6.35
C MET A 53 4.62 6.45 -6.07
N ALA A 54 5.48 6.42 -7.09
CA ALA A 54 6.89 6.12 -6.87
C ALA A 54 7.50 7.20 -5.96
N GLU A 55 8.36 6.81 -5.00
CA GLU A 55 9.16 7.81 -4.28
C GLU A 55 9.90 8.64 -5.35
N PRO A 56 9.85 9.98 -5.31
CA PRO A 56 10.78 10.75 -6.13
C PRO A 56 12.20 10.27 -5.82
N PRO A 57 13.04 10.03 -6.84
CA PRO A 57 14.43 9.68 -6.60
C PRO A 57 15.06 10.75 -5.70
N PRO A 58 15.92 10.37 -4.74
CA PRO A 58 16.54 11.33 -3.85
C PRO A 58 17.27 12.38 -4.70
N LEU A 59 16.94 13.65 -4.46
CA LEU A 59 17.57 14.77 -5.15
C LEU A 59 19.10 14.65 -4.99
N PRO A 60 19.89 14.84 -6.05
CA PRO A 60 21.35 14.85 -5.94
C PRO A 60 21.74 15.93 -4.93
N ARG A 61 22.44 15.53 -3.86
CA ARG A 61 22.93 16.47 -2.84
C ARG A 61 23.85 17.49 -3.52
N PRO A 62 23.53 18.79 -3.52
CA PRO A 62 24.42 19.79 -4.09
C PRO A 62 25.66 19.93 -3.18
N GLY A 63 26.83 19.58 -3.71
CA GLY A 63 28.12 20.01 -3.17
C GLY A 63 28.68 19.19 -2.00
N LEU A 64 29.41 18.12 -2.32
CA LEU A 64 30.59 17.77 -1.53
C LEU A 64 31.81 18.26 -2.32
N PRO A 65 32.51 19.34 -1.93
CA PRO A 65 33.79 19.67 -2.52
C PRO A 65 34.76 18.54 -2.18
N GLY A 66 35.19 17.80 -3.19
CA GLY A 66 36.25 16.82 -3.06
C GLY A 66 37.61 17.51 -2.95
N GLY A 67 38.39 17.09 -1.95
CA GLY A 67 39.85 17.05 -1.95
C GLY A 67 40.59 18.38 -1.88
#